data_AF-A0A7W0G5F0-F1
#
_entry.id   AF-A0A7W0G5F0-F1
#
_cell.length_a   1.000
_cell.length_b   1.000
_cell.length_c   1.000
_cell.angle_alpha   90.00
_cell.angle_beta   90.00
_cell.angle_gamma   90.00
#
_symmetry.space_group_name_H-M   'P 1'
#
loop_
_entity.id
_entity.type
_entity.pdbx_description
1 polymer ?
#
loop_
_entity_poly.entity_id
_entity_poly.type
_entity_poly.pdbx_seq_one_letter_code
_entity_poly.pdbx_strand_id
1 'polypeptide(L)'
;MSIDSKTEYPLTARFIDDGTNVLLELVNEGDQTLKCVEVLTIFLKDEETPGGGPSQANIKFKDTERINPKEKVVLSHRTWINGKPVDSNRDQLERLKIIAGESKPYVLDISWENAEGKSRFQRIPVGH
;
A
#
# COMPACT_ATOMS: atom_id res chain seq x y z
N MET A 1 27.77 -14.18 -19.28
CA MET A 1 27.09 -13.93 -18.00
C MET A 1 26.15 -12.77 -18.23
N SER A 2 24.86 -13.06 -18.47
CA SER A 2 23.88 -11.99 -18.64
C SER A 2 23.65 -11.32 -17.30
N ILE A 3 23.66 -10.00 -17.34
CA ILE A 3 23.45 -9.12 -16.21
C ILE A 3 21.96 -9.24 -15.89
N ASP A 4 21.60 -9.96 -14.81
CA ASP A 4 20.27 -9.85 -14.23
C ASP A 4 20.11 -8.40 -13.79
N SER A 5 19.52 -7.58 -14.66
CA SER A 5 18.92 -6.32 -14.29
C SER A 5 17.73 -6.64 -13.40
N LYS A 6 18.05 -6.99 -12.14
CA LYS A 6 17.10 -7.11 -11.03
C LYS A 6 16.21 -5.88 -11.11
N THR A 7 14.92 -6.10 -11.27
CA THR A 7 13.90 -5.12 -10.92
C THR A 7 14.23 -4.64 -9.51
N GLU A 8 14.80 -3.44 -9.41
CA GLU A 8 15.24 -2.83 -8.14
C GLU A 8 14.09 -2.76 -7.13
N TYR A 9 12.86 -2.80 -7.65
CA TYR A 9 11.59 -2.72 -6.96
C TYR A 9 10.67 -3.85 -7.45
N PRO A 10 10.57 -4.98 -6.71
CA PRO A 10 9.86 -6.16 -7.18
C PRO A 10 8.34 -6.04 -7.04
N LEU A 11 7.83 -5.07 -6.28
CA LEU A 11 6.39 -4.94 -6.03
C LEU A 11 5.74 -3.92 -6.97
N THR A 12 4.59 -4.28 -7.54
CA THR A 12 3.66 -3.32 -8.10
C THR A 12 2.39 -3.30 -7.28
N ALA A 13 1.71 -2.15 -7.25
CA ALA A 13 0.51 -1.93 -6.47
C ALA A 13 -0.61 -1.39 -7.36
N ARG A 14 -1.83 -1.88 -7.16
CA ARG A 14 -3.04 -1.43 -7.84
C ARG A 14 -4.21 -1.37 -6.86
N PHE A 15 -5.03 -0.33 -6.98
CA PHE A 15 -6.31 -0.28 -6.28
C PHE A 15 -7.40 -0.85 -7.18
N ILE A 16 -8.11 -1.86 -6.70
CA ILE A 16 -9.19 -2.54 -7.42
C ILE A 16 -10.51 -2.27 -6.72
N ASP A 17 -11.59 -2.26 -7.50
CA ASP A 17 -12.96 -2.11 -7.01
C ASP A 17 -13.64 -3.48 -7.03
N ASP A 18 -14.14 -3.95 -5.89
CA ASP A 18 -14.87 -5.23 -5.81
C ASP A 18 -16.40 -5.05 -5.95
N GLY A 19 -16.86 -3.82 -6.25
CA GLY A 19 -18.27 -3.44 -6.34
C GLY A 19 -18.86 -2.96 -5.01
N THR A 20 -18.18 -3.21 -3.88
CA THR A 20 -18.61 -2.75 -2.55
C THR A 20 -17.53 -1.98 -1.81
N ASN A 21 -16.26 -2.27 -2.08
CA ASN A 21 -15.10 -1.69 -1.44
C ASN A 21 -13.97 -1.55 -2.45
N VAL A 22 -13.05 -0.64 -2.15
CA VAL A 22 -11.73 -0.62 -2.77
C VAL A 22 -10.81 -1.56 -2.01
N LEU A 23 -9.92 -2.23 -2.73
CA LEU A 23 -8.90 -3.11 -2.15
C LEU A 23 -7.53 -2.79 -2.76
N LEU A 24 -6.46 -3.10 -2.02
CA LEU A 24 -5.08 -3.00 -2.51
C LEU A 24 -4.62 -4.37 -3.03
N GLU A 25 -4.31 -4.46 -4.31
CA GLU A 25 -3.63 -5.59 -4.93
C GLU A 25 -2.13 -5.32 -5.00
N LEU A 26 -1.32 -6.24 -4.49
CA LEU A 26 0.13 -6.27 -4.68
C LEU A 26 0.50 -7.42 -5.60
N VAL A 27 1.44 -7.17 -6.51
CA VAL A 27 2.04 -8.20 -7.38
C VAL A 27 3.54 -8.19 -7.23
N ASN A 28 4.11 -9.37 -6.96
CA ASN A 28 5.55 -9.55 -6.97
C ASN A 28 6.03 -9.86 -8.40
N GLU A 29 6.52 -8.84 -9.09
CA GLU A 29 7.11 -8.95 -10.42
C GLU A 29 8.55 -9.46 -10.41
N GLY A 30 9.16 -9.67 -9.24
CA GLY A 30 10.49 -10.25 -9.11
C GLY A 30 10.50 -11.78 -9.20
N ASP A 31 11.71 -12.34 -9.23
CA ASP A 31 11.96 -13.79 -9.33
C ASP A 31 12.18 -14.46 -7.96
N GLN A 32 12.05 -13.70 -6.86
CA GLN A 32 12.26 -14.18 -5.50
C GLN A 32 11.00 -14.06 -4.66
N THR A 33 10.74 -15.04 -3.79
CA THR A 33 9.69 -14.93 -2.77
C THR A 33 10.03 -13.82 -1.78
N LEU A 34 9.04 -12.96 -1.51
CA LEU A 34 9.09 -11.94 -0.48
C LEU A 34 8.42 -12.49 0.78
N LYS A 35 9.02 -12.30 1.96
CA LYS A 35 8.46 -12.76 3.24
C LYS A 35 8.13 -11.57 4.12
N CYS A 36 7.24 -11.74 5.09
CA CYS A 36 6.88 -10.71 6.08
C CYS A 36 6.57 -9.37 5.40
N VAL A 37 5.68 -9.40 4.39
CA VAL A 37 5.35 -8.23 3.59
C VAL A 37 4.36 -7.36 4.36
N GLU A 38 4.77 -6.12 4.62
CA GLU A 38 4.01 -5.16 5.42
C GLU A 38 3.87 -3.85 4.64
N VAL A 39 2.65 -3.31 4.59
CA VAL A 39 2.39 -1.95 4.11
C VAL A 39 2.27 -1.06 5.34
N LEU A 40 3.17 -0.10 5.49
CA LEU A 40 3.15 0.81 6.62
C LEU A 40 1.86 1.63 6.66
N THR A 41 1.46 2.03 7.87
CA THR A 41 0.25 2.83 8.09
C THR A 41 0.30 4.13 7.29
N ILE A 42 -0.76 4.39 6.53
CA ILE A 42 -0.88 5.59 5.71
C ILE A 42 -1.69 6.62 6.47
N PHE A 43 -1.13 7.81 6.66
CA PHE A 43 -1.83 8.94 7.28
C PHE A 43 -2.39 9.85 6.19
N LEU A 44 -3.71 9.99 6.16
CA LEU A 44 -4.39 10.80 5.16
C LEU A 44 -4.39 12.25 5.61
N LYS A 45 -4.10 13.17 4.69
CA LYS A 45 -4.24 14.60 4.99
C LYS A 45 -5.73 14.90 5.02
N ASP A 46 -6.23 15.48 6.11
CA ASP A 46 -7.61 15.95 6.15
C ASP A 46 -7.66 17.25 5.35
N GLU A 47 -8.48 17.31 4.29
CA GLU A 47 -8.66 18.53 3.49
C GLU A 47 -9.29 19.66 4.31
N GLU A 48 -9.99 19.31 5.40
CA GLU A 48 -10.75 20.19 6.27
C GLU A 48 -10.15 20.39 7.67
N THR A 49 -8.83 20.27 7.87
CA THR A 49 -8.21 20.79 9.10
C THR A 49 -7.56 22.17 8.87
N PRO A 50 -8.35 23.27 8.92
CA PRO A 50 -7.77 24.60 9.04
C PRO A 50 -6.84 24.62 10.25
N GLY A 51 -5.55 24.84 10.02
CA GLY A 51 -4.55 24.96 11.10
C GLY A 51 -3.48 23.86 11.16
N GLY A 52 -3.50 22.86 10.27
CA GLY A 52 -2.37 21.93 10.13
C GLY A 52 -2.18 20.96 11.31
N GLY A 53 -3.27 20.57 11.97
CA GLY A 53 -3.26 19.56 13.01
C GLY A 53 -2.83 18.16 12.51
N PRO A 54 -2.49 17.23 13.42
CA PRO A 54 -2.14 15.86 13.03
C PRO A 54 -3.32 15.20 12.30
N SER A 55 -2.99 14.44 11.26
CA SER A 55 -3.93 13.61 10.51
C SER A 55 -4.80 12.77 11.45
N GLN A 56 -6.12 12.90 11.33
CA GLN A 56 -7.06 12.12 12.14
C GLN A 56 -7.45 10.81 11.46
N ALA A 57 -7.25 10.70 10.15
CA ALA A 57 -7.59 9.53 9.34
C ALA A 57 -6.34 8.74 8.93
N ASN A 58 -6.31 7.44 9.22
CA ASN A 58 -5.26 6.53 8.75
C ASN A 58 -5.81 5.19 8.25
N ILE A 59 -5.05 4.56 7.37
CA ILE A 59 -5.36 3.27 6.78
C ILE A 59 -4.29 2.27 7.18
N LYS A 60 -4.72 1.11 7.66
CA LYS A 60 -3.86 -0.01 8.02
C LYS A 60 -4.21 -1.22 7.17
N PHE A 61 -3.19 -1.88 6.62
CA PHE A 61 -3.36 -3.12 5.89
C PHE A 61 -3.00 -4.31 6.78
N LYS A 62 -3.55 -5.48 6.45
CA LYS A 62 -3.13 -6.73 7.07
C LYS A 62 -1.80 -7.19 6.47
N ASP A 63 -0.90 -7.60 7.33
CA ASP A 63 0.40 -8.16 6.93
C ASP A 63 0.21 -9.45 6.13
N THR A 64 1.16 -9.70 5.23
CA THR A 64 1.18 -10.89 4.37
C THR A 64 2.46 -11.68 4.61
N GLU A 65 2.32 -12.94 5.05
CA GLU A 65 3.46 -13.78 5.42
C GLU A 65 4.43 -14.01 4.24
N ARG A 66 3.90 -14.13 3.03
CA ARG A 66 4.68 -14.36 1.82
C ARG A 66 3.98 -13.92 0.55
N ILE A 67 4.76 -13.51 -0.45
CA ILE A 67 4.32 -13.31 -1.84
C ILE A 67 5.34 -13.98 -2.76
N ASN A 68 4.93 -15.03 -3.47
CA ASN A 68 5.77 -15.79 -4.40
C ASN A 68 6.01 -15.00 -5.69
N PRO A 69 7.01 -15.39 -6.51
CA PRO A 69 7.22 -14.80 -7.82
C PRO A 69 5.95 -14.83 -8.67
N LYS A 70 5.60 -13.69 -9.26
CA LYS A 70 4.40 -13.47 -10.10
C LYS A 70 3.06 -13.71 -9.40
N GLU A 71 3.07 -13.88 -8.08
CA GLU A 71 1.85 -14.00 -7.28
C GLU A 71 1.19 -12.63 -7.11
N LYS A 72 -0.15 -12.66 -7.12
CA LYS A 72 -1.00 -11.52 -6.79
C LYS A 72 -1.63 -11.77 -5.43
N VAL A 73 -1.59 -10.78 -4.56
CA VAL A 73 -2.28 -10.83 -3.28
C VAL A 73 -3.16 -9.60 -3.14
N VAL A 74 -4.36 -9.79 -2.60
CA VAL A 74 -5.29 -8.71 -2.30
C VAL A 74 -5.32 -8.52 -0.79
N LEU A 75 -4.94 -7.34 -0.34
CA LEU A 75 -4.82 -7.01 1.07
C LEU A 75 -6.13 -6.44 1.60
N SER A 76 -6.60 -7.01 2.70
CA SER A 76 -7.64 -6.39 3.52
C SER A 76 -7.06 -5.19 4.26
N HIS A 77 -7.87 -4.15 4.42
CA HIS A 77 -7.51 -2.95 5.17
C HIS A 77 -8.56 -2.60 6.22
N ARG A 78 -8.21 -1.63 7.06
CA ARG A 78 -9.15 -0.96 7.95
C ARG A 78 -8.84 0.53 8.01
N THR A 79 -9.85 1.35 7.78
CA THR A 79 -9.79 2.80 7.97
C THR A 79 -10.05 3.14 9.44
N TRP A 80 -9.25 4.04 9.98
CA TRP A 80 -9.35 4.56 11.34
C TRP A 80 -9.50 6.08 11.27
N ILE A 81 -10.49 6.63 11.99
CA ILE A 81 -10.72 8.07 12.13
C ILE A 81 -10.81 8.41 13.61
N ASN A 82 -10.07 9.43 14.06
CA ASN A 82 -9.99 9.82 15.47
C ASN A 82 -9.62 8.64 16.38
N GLY A 83 -8.68 7.80 15.93
CA GLY A 83 -8.21 6.63 16.68
C GLY A 83 -9.21 5.47 16.79
N LYS A 84 -10.32 5.48 16.05
CA LYS A 84 -11.32 4.40 16.05
C LYS A 84 -11.51 3.82 14.65
N PRO A 85 -11.69 2.51 14.51
CA PRO A 85 -12.03 1.93 13.22
C PRO A 85 -13.42 2.41 12.79
N VAL A 86 -13.58 2.70 11.51
CA VAL A 86 -14.87 3.06 10.91
C VAL A 86 -15.43 1.91 10.08
N ASP A 87 -16.71 2.02 9.71
CA ASP A 87 -17.37 1.11 8.79
C ASP A 87 -17.03 1.45 7.32
N SER A 88 -17.54 0.65 6.38
CA SER A 88 -17.27 0.82 4.95
C SER A 88 -17.82 2.12 4.36
N ASN A 89 -18.87 2.72 4.95
CA ASN A 89 -19.45 3.96 4.41
C ASN A 89 -18.57 5.19 4.69
N ARG A 90 -17.65 5.08 5.65
CA ARG A 90 -16.63 6.10 5.94
C ARG A 90 -15.24 5.66 5.53
N ASP A 91 -15.12 4.58 4.75
CA ASP A 91 -13.84 4.15 4.23
C ASP A 91 -13.22 5.26 3.37
N GLN A 92 -11.89 5.36 3.41
CA GLN A 92 -11.15 6.43 2.74
C GLN A 92 -10.12 5.88 1.75
N LEU A 93 -10.12 4.58 1.47
CA LEU A 93 -9.11 3.96 0.61
C LEU A 93 -9.18 4.47 -0.85
N GLU A 94 -10.37 4.90 -1.29
CA GLU A 94 -10.56 5.53 -2.61
C GLU A 94 -9.64 6.72 -2.86
N ARG A 95 -9.26 7.45 -1.81
CA ARG A 95 -8.35 8.59 -1.92
C ARG A 95 -6.94 8.19 -2.37
N LEU A 96 -6.61 6.90 -2.32
CA LEU A 96 -5.34 6.35 -2.77
C LEU A 96 -5.37 5.85 -4.22
N LYS A 97 -6.55 5.75 -4.86
CA LYS A 97 -6.64 5.50 -6.31
C LYS A 97 -5.83 6.59 -7.04
N ILE A 98 -5.15 6.21 -8.12
CA ILE A 98 -4.35 7.15 -8.93
C ILE A 98 -5.24 7.71 -10.03
N ILE A 99 -5.38 9.03 -10.11
CA ILE A 99 -6.07 9.75 -11.17
C ILE A 99 -5.02 10.40 -12.07
N ALA A 100 -5.17 10.21 -13.37
CA ALA A 100 -4.24 10.77 -14.35
C ALA A 100 -4.28 12.30 -14.32
N GLY A 101 -3.12 12.92 -14.09
CA GLY A 101 -2.97 14.38 -14.08
C GLY A 101 -3.00 15.03 -12.71
N GLU A 102 -3.27 14.26 -11.64
CA GLU A 102 -3.27 14.77 -10.27
C GLU A 102 -1.95 14.49 -9.52
N SER A 103 -1.67 15.30 -8.50
CA SER A 103 -0.46 15.17 -7.68
C SER A 103 -0.61 14.00 -6.72
N LYS A 104 0.32 13.03 -6.73
CA LYS A 104 0.30 11.86 -5.83
C LYS A 104 0.79 12.24 -4.43
N PRO A 105 -0.08 12.57 -3.46
CA PRO A 105 0.37 13.19 -2.21
C PRO A 105 0.74 12.14 -1.16
N TYR A 106 0.44 10.87 -1.42
CA TYR A 106 0.61 9.74 -0.52
C TYR A 106 1.65 8.78 -1.07
N VAL A 107 2.19 7.94 -0.18
CA VAL A 107 3.18 6.93 -0.51
C VAL A 107 2.79 5.63 0.20
N LEU A 108 2.78 4.52 -0.54
CA LEU A 108 2.84 3.19 0.04
C LEU A 108 4.30 2.90 0.38
N ASP A 109 4.66 2.99 1.65
CA ASP A 109 5.90 2.44 2.16
C ASP A 109 5.66 0.94 2.43
N ILE A 110 6.33 0.08 1.66
CA ILE A 110 6.19 -1.37 1.76
C ILE A 110 7.52 -1.97 2.18
N SER A 111 7.51 -2.83 3.19
CA SER A 111 8.67 -3.58 3.66
C SER A 111 8.49 -5.07 3.47
N TRP A 112 9.61 -5.79 3.27
CA TRP A 112 9.64 -7.25 3.22
C TRP A 112 11.02 -7.77 3.60
N GLU A 113 11.10 -9.06 3.93
CA GLU A 113 12.34 -9.81 4.02
C GLU A 113 12.64 -10.53 2.71
N ASN A 114 13.88 -10.40 2.21
CA ASN A 114 14.34 -11.15 1.04
C ASN A 114 14.77 -12.59 1.41
N ALA A 115 15.22 -13.36 0.42
CA ALA A 115 15.67 -14.75 0.62
C ALA A 115 16.83 -14.90 1.63
N GLU A 116 17.61 -13.84 1.85
CA GLU A 116 18.72 -13.79 2.82
C GLU A 116 18.26 -13.38 4.23
N GLY A 117 16.96 -13.14 4.45
CA GLY A 117 16.42 -12.63 5.71
C GLY A 117 16.73 -11.15 5.96
N LYS A 118 17.13 -10.39 4.94
CA LYS A 118 17.39 -8.95 5.05
C LYS A 118 16.12 -8.17 4.74
N SER A 119 15.79 -7.21 5.61
CA SER A 119 14.72 -6.25 5.37
C SER A 119 15.04 -5.36 4.15
N ARG A 120 14.03 -5.17 3.31
CA ARG A 120 14.03 -4.33 2.12
C ARG A 120 12.78 -3.46 2.16
N PHE A 121 12.84 -2.36 1.42
CA PHE A 121 11.81 -1.33 1.43
C PHE A 121 11.59 -0.80 0.01
N GLN A 122 10.34 -0.48 -0.30
CA GLN A 122 9.94 0.15 -1.55
C GLN A 122 8.91 1.24 -1.25
N ARG A 123 9.05 2.37 -1.95
CA ARG A 123 8.11 3.49 -1.91
C ARG A 123 7.35 3.57 -3.21
N ILE A 124 6.02 3.50 -3.14
CA ILE A 124 5.15 3.65 -4.31
C ILE A 124 4.27 4.89 -4.10
N PRO A 125 4.49 5.99 -4.85
CA PRO A 125 3.61 7.15 -4.80
C PRO A 125 2.19 6.79 -5.29
N VAL A 126 1.17 7.18 -4.52
CA VAL A 126 -0.25 6.87 -4.77
C VAL A 126 -1.15 8.05 -4.40
N GLY A 127 -2.43 7.92 -4.72
CA GLY A 127 -3.47 8.88 -4.42
C GLY A 127 -3.52 10.07 -5.34
N HIS A 128 -4.64 10.78 -5.21
CA HIS A 128 -5.24 11.65 -6.20
C HIS A 128 -5.15 11.05 -7.59
#